data_AF-A0A6A1Q8M9-F1
#
_entry.id   AF-A0A6A1Q8M9-F1
#
_cell.length_a   1.000
_cell.length_b   1.000
_cell.length_c   1.000
_cell.angle_alpha   90.00
_cell.angle_beta   90.00
_cell.angle_gamma   90.00
#
_symmetry.space_group_name_H-M   'P 1'
#
loop_
_entity.id
_entity.type
_entity.pdbx_description
1 polymer ?
#
loop_
_entity_poly.entity_id
_entity_poly.type
_entity_poly.pdbx_seq_one_letter_code
_entity_poly.pdbx_strand_id
1 'polypeptide(L)'
;MQAAAYIFTHRKWQDDKSHFEDMTDYFCDMHEPLQLLIFPEGTDLTENCTARSNEFAKKNGLQKYDNVLHPRTTGFTFVVD
;
A
#
# COMPACT_ATOMS: atom_id res chain seq x y z
N MET A 1 -16.71 19.52 -2.75
CA MET A 1 -15.80 18.56 -2.09
C MET A 1 -14.41 18.95 -2.53
N GLN A 2 -13.62 19.57 -1.66
CA GLN A 2 -12.27 20.02 -1.99
C GLN A 2 -11.41 18.75 -2.10
N ALA A 3 -10.99 18.40 -3.33
CA ALA A 3 -10.12 17.25 -3.53
C ALA A 3 -8.76 17.61 -2.94
N ALA A 4 -8.50 17.18 -1.70
CA ALA A 4 -7.26 17.50 -0.97
C ALA A 4 -6.09 16.65 -1.48
N ALA A 5 -5.83 16.70 -2.80
CA ALA A 5 -4.73 16.00 -3.47
C ALA A 5 -4.62 14.51 -3.10
N TYR A 6 -5.75 13.86 -2.81
CA TYR A 6 -5.77 12.44 -2.45
C TYR A 6 -5.43 11.57 -3.66
N ILE A 7 -4.50 10.63 -3.46
CA ILE A 7 -4.22 9.55 -4.39
C ILE A 7 -5.09 8.37 -3.98
N PHE A 8 -6.15 8.09 -4.73
CA PHE A 8 -7.05 6.97 -4.46
C PHE A 8 -6.48 5.69 -5.09
N THR A 9 -6.58 4.58 -4.36
CA THR A 9 -6.04 3.29 -4.83
C THR A 9 -7.13 2.25 -4.96
N HIS A 10 -7.02 1.40 -5.99
CA HIS A 10 -7.89 0.25 -6.21
C HIS A 10 -7.47 -0.99 -5.38
N ARG A 11 -6.37 -0.89 -4.62
CA ARG A 11 -5.73 -1.97 -3.85
C ARG A 11 -5.31 -3.13 -4.77
N LYS A 12 -4.93 -2.81 -6.00
CA LYS A 12 -4.44 -3.71 -7.05
C LYS A 12 -3.22 -3.11 -7.70
N TRP A 13 -2.05 -3.65 -7.36
CA TRP A 13 -0.77 -3.07 -7.78
C TRP A 13 -0.63 -2.87 -9.29
N GLN A 14 -1.18 -3.78 -10.10
CA GLN A 14 -1.12 -3.69 -11.56
C GLN A 14 -1.84 -2.45 -12.11
N ASP A 15 -2.93 -2.05 -11.46
CA ASP A 15 -3.72 -0.89 -11.87
C ASP A 15 -3.18 0.40 -11.21
N ASP A 16 -2.71 0.28 -9.97
CA ASP A 16 -2.31 1.43 -9.14
C ASP A 16 -0.90 1.94 -9.48
N LYS A 17 -0.01 1.13 -10.08
CA LYS A 17 1.40 1.50 -10.31
C LYS A 17 1.55 2.77 -11.14
N SER A 18 0.92 2.81 -12.32
CA SER A 18 1.01 3.98 -13.20
C SER A 18 0.37 5.21 -12.57
N HIS A 19 -0.71 5.03 -11.81
CA HIS A 19 -1.35 6.13 -11.10
C HIS A 19 -0.45 6.72 -10.01
N PHE A 20 0.28 5.88 -9.27
CA PHE A 20 1.27 6.36 -8.31
C PHE A 20 2.41 7.10 -9.02
N GLU A 21 2.97 6.53 -10.11
CA GLU A 21 4.02 7.17 -10.93
C GLU A 21 3.61 8.57 -11.37
N ASP A 22 2.47 8.69 -12.05
CA ASP A 22 1.97 9.97 -12.58
C ASP A 22 1.78 11.02 -11.47
N MET A 23 1.28 10.61 -10.31
CA MET A 23 1.04 11.51 -9.18
C MET A 23 2.34 11.91 -8.48
N THR A 24 3.28 10.98 -8.28
CA THR A 24 4.58 11.31 -7.66
C THR A 24 5.39 12.23 -8.57
N ASP A 25 5.43 11.96 -9.87
CA ASP A 25 6.14 12.79 -10.85
C ASP A 25 5.56 14.21 -10.86
N TYR A 26 4.22 14.33 -10.90
CA TYR A 26 3.53 15.62 -10.82
C TYR A 26 3.93 16.43 -9.59
N PHE A 27 3.99 15.82 -8.40
CA PHE A 27 4.36 16.54 -7.18
C PHE A 27 5.85 16.87 -7.11
N CYS A 28 6.73 15.98 -7.59
CA CYS A 28 8.16 16.24 -7.69
C CYS A 28 8.46 17.40 -8.63
N ASP A 29 7.76 17.48 -9.76
CA ASP A 29 7.87 18.56 -10.75
C ASP A 29 7.45 19.94 -10.22
N MET A 30 6.73 20.01 -9.11
CA MET A 30 6.39 21.28 -8.46
C MET A 30 7.59 21.92 -7.74
N HIS A 31 8.67 21.17 -7.49
CA HIS A 31 9.89 21.62 -6.81
C HIS A 31 9.64 22.19 -5.38
N GLU A 32 8.53 21.80 -4.75
CA GLU A 32 8.20 22.15 -3.37
C GLU A 32 8.37 20.93 -2.46
N PRO A 33 8.67 21.10 -1.15
CA PRO A 33 8.73 19.99 -0.21
C PRO A 33 7.42 19.20 -0.15
N LEU A 34 7.45 17.95 -0.64
CA LEU A 34 6.30 17.06 -0.64
C LEU A 34 6.17 16.31 0.69
N GLN A 35 5.01 16.41 1.33
CA GLN A 35 4.62 15.56 2.45
C GLN A 35 3.47 14.65 2.03
N LEU A 36 3.76 13.37 1.80
CA LEU A 36 2.74 12.37 1.51
C LEU A 36 2.29 11.67 2.80
N LEU A 37 0.98 11.70 3.06
CA LEU A 37 0.36 10.95 4.15
C LEU A 37 -0.35 9.72 3.60
N ILE A 38 0.16 8.54 3.93
CA ILE A 38 -0.44 7.27 3.53
C ILE A 38 -1.30 6.76 4.67
N PHE A 39 -2.57 6.47 4.36
CA PHE A 39 -3.47 5.78 5.26
C PHE A 39 -3.50 4.30 4.88
N PRO A 40 -2.73 3.43 5.56
CA PRO A 40 -2.87 2.00 5.39
C PRO A 40 -4.15 1.58 6.11
N GLU A 41 -5.32 1.81 5.49
CA GLU A 41 -6.57 1.29 6.03
C GLU A 41 -6.38 -0.23 6.21
N GLY A 42 -6.46 -0.65 7.48
CA GLY A 42 -6.18 -2.03 7.87
C GLY A 42 -7.07 -3.00 7.11
N THR A 43 -6.57 -4.21 6.91
CA THR A 43 -7.47 -5.31 6.58
C THR A 43 -7.94 -5.90 7.90
N ASP A 44 -9.24 -6.01 8.10
CA ASP A 44 -9.79 -6.61 9.31
C ASP A 44 -9.28 -8.05 9.47
N LEU A 45 -8.90 -8.37 10.71
CA LEU A 45 -8.47 -9.72 11.07
C LEU A 45 -9.69 -10.65 11.03
N THR A 46 -9.82 -11.38 9.93
CA THR A 46 -10.86 -12.38 9.69
C THR A 46 -10.20 -13.70 9.32
N GLU A 47 -10.90 -14.82 9.53
CA GLU A 47 -10.36 -16.15 9.21
C GLU A 47 -9.82 -16.26 7.77
N ASN A 48 -10.53 -15.65 6.81
CA ASN A 48 -10.12 -15.61 5.41
C ASN A 48 -8.82 -14.80 5.21
N CYS A 49 -8.70 -13.63 5.84
CA CYS A 49 -7.50 -12.80 5.70
C CYS A 49 -6.30 -13.45 6.41
N THR A 50 -6.52 -14.09 7.56
CA THR A 50 -5.50 -14.89 8.26
C THR A 50 -5.02 -16.06 7.42
N ALA A 51 -5.93 -16.81 6.78
CA ALA A 51 -5.57 -17.91 5.89
C ALA A 51 -4.68 -17.43 4.73
N ARG A 52 -5.07 -16.34 4.05
CA ARG A 52 -4.28 -15.74 2.97
C ARG A 52 -2.91 -15.22 3.44
N SER A 53 -2.85 -14.61 4.62
CA SER A 53 -1.61 -14.17 5.25
C SER A 53 -0.68 -15.35 5.56
N ASN A 54 -1.23 -16.46 6.06
CA ASN A 54 -0.48 -17.68 6.34
C ASN A 54 0.02 -18.40 5.08
N GLU A 55 -0.76 -18.38 4.00
CA GLU A 55 -0.31 -18.88 2.69
C GLU A 55 0.85 -18.04 2.15
N PHE A 56 0.74 -16.71 2.23
CA PHE A 56 1.83 -15.80 1.87
C PHE A 56 3.08 -16.08 2.70
N ALA A 57 2.93 -16.24 4.02
CA ALA A 57 4.04 -16.57 4.91
C ALA A 57 4.72 -17.89 4.51
N LYS A 58 3.93 -18.95 4.28
CA LYS A 58 4.43 -20.26 3.85
C LYS A 58 5.18 -20.18 2.52
N LYS A 59 4.66 -19.42 1.55
CA LYS A 59 5.29 -19.26 0.23
C LYS A 59 6.63 -18.54 0.31
N ASN A 60 6.77 -17.57 1.22
CA ASN A 60 7.96 -16.74 1.36
C ASN A 60 8.89 -17.18 2.51
N GLY A 61 8.62 -18.31 3.16
CA GLY A 61 9.41 -18.80 4.29
C GLY A 61 9.35 -17.92 5.54
N LEU A 62 8.27 -17.16 5.72
CA LEU A 62 8.08 -16.24 6.84
C LEU A 62 7.33 -16.93 8.00
N GLN A 63 7.47 -16.36 9.19
CA GLN A 63 6.71 -16.79 10.37
C GLN A 63 5.20 -16.53 10.17
N LYS A 64 4.39 -17.41 10.76
CA LYS A 64 2.94 -17.21 10.85
C LYS A 64 2.63 -16.33 12.05
N TYR A 65 1.56 -15.56 11.93
CA TYR A 65 1.07 -14.69 12.98
C TYR A 65 -0.34 -15.10 13.37
N ASP A 66 -0.63 -15.07 14.67
CA ASP A 66 -1.94 -15.46 15.20
C ASP A 66 -2.86 -14.26 15.43
N ASN A 67 -2.29 -13.09 15.78
CA ASN A 67 -3.05 -11.89 16.15
C ASN A 67 -2.90 -10.72 15.16
N VAL A 68 -2.04 -10.86 14.15
CA VAL A 68 -1.74 -9.82 13.15
C VAL A 68 -1.61 -10.41 11.75
N LEU A 69 -1.72 -9.56 10.73
CA LEU A 69 -1.54 -9.94 9.33
C LEU A 69 -0.20 -9.42 8.81
N HIS A 70 0.36 -10.10 7.80
CA HIS A 70 1.52 -9.58 7.09
C HIS A 70 1.16 -8.28 6.34
N PRO A 71 1.95 -7.19 6.50
CA PRO A 71 1.65 -5.93 5.85
C PRO A 71 1.86 -6.03 4.33
N ARG A 72 1.05 -5.29 3.58
CA ARG A 72 1.26 -5.11 2.13
C ARG A 72 2.16 -3.89 1.93
N THR A 73 3.42 -4.13 1.60
CA THR A 73 4.44 -3.07 1.55
C THR A 73 4.70 -2.52 0.15
N THR A 74 4.30 -3.21 -0.93
CA THR A 74 4.68 -2.86 -2.31
C THR A 74 4.41 -1.41 -2.70
N GLY A 75 3.21 -0.88 -2.40
CA GLY A 75 2.89 0.51 -2.72
C GLY A 75 3.66 1.52 -1.87
N PHE A 76 3.98 1.17 -0.62
CA PHE A 76 4.79 2.01 0.25
C PHE A 76 6.25 2.04 -0.20
N THR A 77 6.85 0.87 -0.49
CA THR A 77 8.24 0.80 -0.97
C THR A 77 8.40 1.55 -2.28
N PHE A 78 7.42 1.48 -3.18
CA PHE A 78 7.43 2.21 -4.43
C PHE A 78 7.52 3.74 -4.27
N VAL A 79 6.94 4.29 -3.22
CA VAL A 79 6.94 5.75 -2.97
C VAL A 79 8.22 6.21 -2.25
N VAL A 80 8.84 5.33 -1.47
CA VAL A 80 10.01 5.65 -0.64
C VAL A 80 11.33 5.38 -1.37
N ASP A 81 11.37 4.38 -2.24
CA ASP A 81 12.53 4.03 -3.07
C ASP A 81 12.77 5.09 -4.17
#